data_AF-A0A4Y8BTS0-F1
#
_entry.id   AF-A0A4Y8BTS0-F1
#
_cell.length_a   1.000
_cell.length_b   1.000
_cell.length_c   1.000
_cell.angle_alpha   90.00
_cell.angle_beta   90.00
_cell.angle_gamma   90.00
#
_symmetry.space_group_name_H-M   'P 1'
#
loop_
_entity.id
_entity.type
_entity.pdbx_description
1 polymer ?
#
loop_
_entity_poly.entity_id
_entity_poly.type
_entity_poly.pdbx_seq_one_letter_code
_entity_poly.pdbx_strand_id
1 'polypeptide(L)' 'SKVPILNYVILGKNQEISTNLKIDGSIDDPKFHTEILTDTLKTPFNLIKNIIQLPANLLN' A
#
# COMPACT_ATOMS: atom_id res chain seq x y z
N SER A 1 -1.18 -23.98 -7.32
CA SER A 1 -0.68 -22.63 -7.60
C SER A 1 -1.16 -21.68 -6.52
N LYS A 2 -0.29 -21.28 -5.59
CA LYS A 2 -0.65 -20.41 -4.47
C LYS A 2 -0.43 -18.97 -4.90
N VAL A 3 -1.52 -18.24 -5.11
CA VAL A 3 -1.51 -16.81 -5.46
C VAL A 3 -0.73 -16.05 -4.35
N PRO A 4 0.19 -15.14 -4.70
CA PRO A 4 1.10 -14.57 -3.72
C PRO A 4 0.34 -13.76 -2.66
N ILE A 5 0.68 -14.02 -1.39
CA ILE A 5 0.11 -13.42 -0.17
C ILE A 5 0.28 -11.88 -0.16
N LEU A 6 1.15 -11.34 -1.03
CA LEU A 6 1.37 -9.91 -1.27
C LEU A 6 0.09 -9.10 -1.49
N ASN A 7 -0.83 -9.62 -2.31
CA ASN A 7 -2.10 -8.94 -2.58
C ASN A 7 -2.90 -8.73 -1.28
N TYR A 8 -2.86 -9.71 -0.39
CA TYR A 8 -3.57 -9.69 0.89
C TYR A 8 -2.95 -8.72 1.92
N VAL A 9 -1.63 -8.53 1.88
CA VAL A 9 -0.93 -7.62 2.81
C VAL A 9 -1.25 -6.16 2.48
N ILE A 10 -1.26 -5.81 1.19
CA ILE A 10 -1.50 -4.43 0.73
C ILE A 10 -3.00 -4.12 0.63
N LEU A 11 -3.80 -5.05 0.10
CA LEU A 11 -5.23 -4.83 -0.16
C LEU A 11 -6.14 -5.44 0.93
N GLY A 12 -5.59 -6.03 1.99
CA GLY A 12 -6.37 -6.69 3.03
C GLY A 12 -7.14 -7.93 2.55
N LYS A 13 -7.97 -8.49 3.44
CA LYS A 13 -8.65 -9.77 3.22
C LYS A 13 -9.58 -9.82 2.01
N ASN A 14 -10.20 -8.70 1.72
CA ASN A 14 -11.19 -8.57 0.64
C ASN A 14 -10.60 -7.95 -0.63
N GLN A 15 -9.28 -7.72 -0.65
CA GLN A 15 -8.59 -7.01 -1.73
C GLN A 15 -9.11 -5.57 -1.96
N GLU A 16 -9.61 -4.93 -0.91
CA GLU A 16 -10.11 -3.55 -0.91
C GLU A 16 -9.22 -2.66 -0.04
N ILE A 17 -8.77 -1.55 -0.64
CA ILE A 17 -8.08 -0.49 0.09
C ILE A 17 -9.10 0.60 0.38
N SER A 18 -9.51 0.69 1.65
CA SER A 18 -10.27 1.82 2.15
C SER A 18 -9.30 2.92 2.59
N THR A 19 -9.27 4.03 1.85
CA THR A 19 -8.49 5.21 2.21
C THR A 19 -9.42 6.38 2.52
N ASN A 20 -9.08 7.16 3.55
CA ASN A 20 -9.71 8.45 3.78
C ASN A 20 -9.04 9.50 2.90
N LEU A 21 -9.81 10.09 1.99
CA LEU A 21 -9.39 11.22 1.17
C LEU A 21 -10.04 12.48 1.74
N LYS A 22 -9.22 13.40 2.27
CA LYS A 22 -9.70 14.71 2.68
C LYS A 22 -9.49 15.69 1.55
N ILE A 23 -10.58 16.33 1.15
CA ILE A 23 -10.59 17.36 0.09
C ILE A 23 -11.01 18.66 0.76
N ASP A 24 -10.16 19.67 0.69
CA ASP A 24 -10.45 21.03 1.14
C ASP A 24 -9.94 22.06 0.12
N GLY A 25 -10.03 23.36 0.41
CA GLY A 25 -9.66 24.41 -0.55
C GLY A 25 -10.85 24.96 -1.34
N SER A 26 -10.57 25.73 -2.38
CA SER A 26 -11.59 26.30 -3.26
C SER A 26 -11.92 25.34 -4.39
N ILE A 27 -13.03 25.58 -5.09
CA ILE A 27 -13.40 24.80 -6.28
C ILE A 27 -12.35 24.97 -7.40
N ASP A 28 -11.71 26.14 -7.46
CA ASP A 28 -10.70 26.48 -8.46
C ASP A 28 -9.30 25.96 -8.10
N ASP A 29 -9.04 25.72 -6.80
CA ASP A 29 -7.79 25.18 -6.25
C ASP A 29 -8.09 24.20 -5.09
N PRO A 30 -8.58 22.99 -5.40
CA PRO A 30 -8.83 21.98 -4.38
C PRO A 30 -7.51 21.37 -3.90
N LYS A 31 -7.40 21.18 -2.60
CA LYS A 31 -6.28 20.54 -1.91
C LYS A 31 -6.66 19.13 -1.49
N PHE A 32 -5.84 18.18 -1.91
CA PHE A 32 -6.03 16.77 -1.63
C PHE A 32 -5.04 16.33 -0.55
N HIS A 33 -5.56 15.77 0.54
CA HIS A 33 -4.77 15.19 1.61
C HIS A 33 -5.07 13.70 1.71
N THR A 34 -4.03 12.87 1.55
CA THR A 34 -4.13 11.41 1.60
C THR A 34 -3.27 10.87 2.74
N GLU A 35 -3.89 10.18 3.70
CA GLU A 35 -3.16 9.59 4.85
C GLU A 35 -2.29 8.38 4.45
N ILE A 36 -2.64 7.74 3.33
CA ILE A 36 -1.90 6.60 2.77
C ILE A 36 -0.44 6.94 2.44
N LEU A 37 -0.11 8.15 1.99
CA LEU A 37 1.30 8.49 1.73
C LEU A 37 2.10 8.54 3.04
N THR A 38 1.56 9.17 4.07
CA THR A 38 2.20 9.31 5.37
C THR A 38 2.43 7.96 6.05
N ASP A 39 1.49 7.03 5.92
CA ASP A 39 1.59 5.69 6.51
C ASP A 39 2.41 4.72 5.66
N THR A 40 2.41 4.87 4.32
CA THR A 40 3.27 4.07 3.42
C THR A 40 4.75 4.36 3.65
N LEU A 41 5.12 5.62 3.94
CA LEU A 41 6.51 5.99 4.25
C LEU A 41 6.99 5.44 5.61
N LYS A 42 6.08 5.07 6.52
CA LYS A 42 6.42 4.41 7.79
C LYS A 42 6.61 2.89 7.64
N THR A 43 6.48 2.35 6.43
CA THR A 43 6.69 0.93 6.18
C THR A 43 8.14 0.56 6.54
N PRO A 44 8.36 -0.44 7.41
CA PRO A 44 9.72 -0.79 7.81
C PRO A 44 10.49 -1.33 6.60
N PHE A 45 11.76 -0.94 6.47
CA PHE A 45 12.64 -1.34 5.38
C PHE A 45 12.68 -2.87 5.14
N ASN A 46 12.60 -3.64 6.23
CA ASN A 46 12.56 -5.11 6.17
C ASN A 46 11.32 -5.64 5.42
N LEU A 47 10.18 -4.97 5.48
CA LEU A 47 8.98 -5.35 4.72
C LEU A 47 9.22 -5.18 3.22
N ILE A 48 9.71 -4.03 2.78
CA ILE A 48 10.03 -3.75 1.37
C ILE A 48 11.09 -4.73 0.86
N LYS A 49 12.14 -4.95 1.65
CA LYS A 49 13.19 -5.93 1.36
C LYS A 49 12.62 -7.33 1.17
N ASN A 50 11.76 -7.78 2.08
CA ASN A 50 11.11 -9.08 1.99
C ASN A 50 10.21 -9.21 0.74
N ILE A 51 9.51 -8.13 0.34
CA ILE A 51 8.68 -8.10 -0.87
C ILE A 51 9.53 -8.26 -2.14
N ILE A 52 10.64 -7.54 -2.23
CA ILE A 52 11.55 -7.61 -3.39
C ILE A 52 12.28 -8.96 -3.44
N GLN A 53 12.59 -9.55 -2.29
CA GLN A 53 13.26 -10.85 -2.18
C GLN A 53 12.30 -12.04 -2.30
N LEU A 54 10.99 -11.84 -2.11
CA LEU A 54 9.96 -12.88 -2.21
C LEU A 54 10.05 -13.72 -3.49
N PRO A 55 10.17 -13.13 -4.71
CA PRO A 55 10.31 -13.93 -5.93
C PRO A 55 11.60 -14.74 -5.98
N ALA A 56 12.70 -14.29 -5.36
CA ALA A 56 13.95 -15.03 -5.32
C ALA A 56 13.88 -16.28 -4.43
N ASN A 57 13.09 -16.23 -3.36
CA ASN A 57 12.93 -17.32 -2.40
C ASN A 57 11.85 -18.35 -2.77
N LEU A 58 11.00 -18.03 -3.76
CA LEU A 58 9.94 -18.92 -4.28
C LEU A 58 10.41 -19.79 -5.45
N LEU A 59 11.59 -19.52 -6.00
CA LEU A 59 12.18 -20.19 -7.16
C LEU A 59 13.31 -21.18 -6.79
N ASN A 60 13.46 -21.50 -5.50
CA ASN A 60 14.45 -22.44 -5.00
C ASN A 60 13.80 -23.60 -4.23
#